data_AF-A0A5C6W9B1-F1
#
_entry.id   AF-A0A5C6W9B1-F1
#
_cell.length_a   1.000
_cell.length_b   1.000
_cell.length_c   1.000
_cell.angle_alpha   90.00
_cell.angle_beta   90.00
_cell.angle_gamma   90.00
#
_symmetry.space_group_name_H-M   'P 1'
#
loop_
_entity.id
_entity.type
_entity.pdbx_description
1 polymer ?
#
loop_
_entity_poly.entity_id
_entity_poly.type
_entity_poly.pdbx_seq_one_letter_code
_entity_poly.pdbx_strand_id
1 'polypeptide(L)' 'MDFLSWYDWITPTNPFASIFFGIIFTIIGGITVWVNTKRLKTVLVTAITGIAVTGIGVAILNTIGFYA' A
#
# COMPACT_ATOMS: atom_id res chain seq x y z
N MET A 1 -22.13 0.55 -0.23
CA MET A 1 -20.82 0.10 -0.73
C MET A 1 -19.97 -0.07 0.50
N ASP A 2 -19.69 -1.30 0.90
CA ASP A 2 -18.78 -1.54 2.01
C ASP A 2 -17.39 -1.06 1.61
N PHE A 3 -16.72 -0.35 2.54
CA PHE A 3 -15.36 0.15 2.33
C PHE A 3 -14.36 -0.99 2.01
N LEU A 4 -14.58 -2.16 2.61
CA LEU A 4 -13.74 -3.34 2.47
C LEU A 4 -14.61 -4.60 2.34
N SER A 5 -14.38 -5.37 1.28
CA SER A 5 -14.92 -6.71 1.06
C SER A 5 -13.91 -7.77 1.47
N TRP A 6 -14.39 -8.95 1.87
CA TRP A 6 -13.52 -10.10 2.13
C TRP A 6 -12.66 -10.50 0.92
N TYR A 7 -13.16 -10.27 -0.30
CA TYR A 7 -12.44 -10.59 -1.53
C TYR A 7 -11.32 -9.60 -1.86
N ASP A 8 -11.31 -8.41 -1.24
CA ASP A 8 -10.30 -7.37 -1.49
C ASP A 8 -8.89 -7.79 -1.02
N TRP A 9 -8.79 -8.84 -0.20
CA TRP A 9 -7.53 -9.47 0.18
C TRP A 9 -6.76 -10.04 -1.01
N ILE A 10 -7.46 -10.45 -2.07
CA ILE A 10 -6.85 -11.03 -3.29
C ILE A 10 -6.73 -9.96 -4.36
N THR A 11 -7.83 -9.27 -4.64
CA THR A 11 -7.91 -8.22 -5.65
C THR A 11 -8.75 -7.08 -5.11
N PRO A 12 -8.15 -5.92 -4.83
CA PRO A 12 -8.91 -4.77 -4.38
C PRO A 12 -9.93 -4.33 -5.43
N THR A 13 -11.20 -4.33 -5.06
CA THR A 13 -12.32 -3.96 -5.94
C THR A 13 -12.56 -2.45 -5.99
N ASN A 14 -11.93 -1.69 -5.10
CA ASN A 14 -12.04 -0.23 -5.07
C ASN A 14 -10.70 0.44 -4.72
N PRO A 15 -10.50 1.72 -5.07
CA PRO A 15 -9.24 2.42 -4.84
C PRO A 15 -8.86 2.51 -3.35
N PHE A 16 -9.85 2.62 -2.46
CA PHE A 16 -9.63 2.75 -1.02
C PHE A 16 -9.08 1.45 -0.42
N ALA A 17 -9.59 0.30 -0.86
CA ALA A 17 -9.08 -1.01 -0.47
C ALA A 17 -7.59 -1.17 -0.87
N SER A 18 -7.22 -0.76 -2.09
CA SER A 18 -5.82 -0.79 -2.54
C SER A 18 -4.90 0.09 -1.69
N ILE A 19 -5.35 1.31 -1.34
CA ILE A 19 -4.60 2.20 -0.47
C ILE A 19 -4.46 1.60 0.92
N PHE A 20 -5.54 1.04 1.46
CA PHE A 20 -5.56 0.41 2.78
C PHE A 20 -4.53 -0.72 2.88
N PHE A 21 -4.56 -1.67 1.94
CA PHE A 21 -3.58 -2.76 1.93
C PHE A 21 -2.16 -2.28 1.62
N GLY A 22 -1.99 -1.31 0.73
CA GLY A 22 -0.67 -0.71 0.46
C GLY A 22 -0.05 -0.05 1.70
N ILE A 23 -0.85 0.63 2.53
CA ILE A 23 -0.41 1.17 3.82
C ILE A 23 -0.01 0.05 4.78
N ILE A 24 -0.84 -1.00 4.90
CA ILE A 24 -0.53 -2.17 5.75
C ILE A 24 0.82 -2.78 5.36
N PHE A 25 1.03 -3.08 4.07
CA PHE A 25 2.28 -3.66 3.59
C PHE A 25 3.47 -2.71 3.76
N THR A 26 3.26 -1.40 3.62
CA THR A 26 4.31 -0.40 3.88
C THR A 26 4.70 -0.39 5.35
N ILE A 27 3.74 -0.48 6.28
CA ILE A 27 4.02 -0.58 7.73
C ILE A 27 4.79 -1.85 8.04
N ILE A 28 4.33 -3.00 7.53
CA ILE A 28 5.02 -4.28 7.72
C ILE A 28 6.45 -4.20 7.19
N GLY A 29 6.65 -3.71 5.96
CA GLY A 29 7.97 -3.53 5.35
C GLY A 29 8.86 -2.58 6.16
N GLY A 30 8.30 -1.48 6.68
CA GLY A 30 9.01 -0.57 7.58
C GLY A 30 9.47 -1.24 8.87
N ILE A 31 8.60 -2.04 9.50
CA ILE A 31 8.94 -2.83 10.70
C ILE A 31 10.03 -3.85 10.38
N THR A 32 9.93 -4.57 9.26
CA THR A 32 10.96 -5.54 8.82
C THR A 32 12.32 -4.86 8.64
N VAL A 33 12.35 -3.71 7.96
CA VAL A 33 13.57 -2.92 7.76
C VAL A 33 14.11 -2.39 9.09
N TRP A 34 13.24 -1.97 10.01
CA TRP A 34 13.65 -1.55 11.34
C TRP A 34 14.31 -2.68 12.13
N VAL A 35 13.68 -3.87 12.15
CA VAL A 35 14.20 -5.02 12.87
C VAL A 35 15.59 -5.41 12.37
N ASN A 36 15.81 -5.37 11.06
CA ASN A 36 17.08 -5.75 10.45
C ASN A 36 18.18 -4.66 10.57
N THR A 37 17.83 -3.41 10.27
CA THR A 37 18.83 -2.34 10.13
C THR A 37 19.01 -1.48 11.38
N LYS A 38 17.98 -1.37 12.23
CA LYS A 38 17.91 -0.42 13.36
C LYS A 38 18.23 1.03 13.00
N ARG A 39 18.12 1.41 11.71
CA ARG A 39 18.42 2.75 11.20
C ARG A 39 17.13 3.44 10.78
N LEU A 40 16.77 4.50 11.51
CA LEU A 40 15.54 5.26 11.25
C LEU A 40 15.49 5.85 9.84
N LYS A 41 16.63 6.35 9.33
CA LYS A 41 16.72 6.88 7.96
C LYS A 41 16.30 5.84 6.91
N THR A 42 16.74 4.58 7.08
CA THR A 42 16.40 3.50 6.14
C THR A 42 14.91 3.16 6.23
N VAL A 43 14.34 3.11 7.44
CA VAL A 43 12.90 2.90 7.65
C VAL A 43 12.08 3.98 6.99
N LEU A 44 12.47 5.26 7.16
CA LEU A 44 11.77 6.39 6.56
C LEU A 44 11.79 6.35 5.03
N VAL A 45 12.95 6.05 4.43
CA VAL A 45 13.05 5.89 2.97
C VAL A 45 12.12 4.77 2.50
N THR A 46 12.14 3.60 3.16
CA THR A 46 11.24 2.49 2.83
C THR A 46 9.76 2.89 2.94
N ALA A 47 9.39 3.60 4.00
CA ALA A 47 8.00 4.03 4.22
C ALA A 47 7.54 5.03 3.14
N ILE A 48 8.35 6.03 2.83
CA ILE A 48 8.05 7.04 1.80
C ILE A 48 7.94 6.36 0.43
N THR A 49 8.88 5.48 0.09
CA THR A 49 8.84 4.72 -1.16
C THR A 49 7.60 3.83 -1.24
N GLY A 50 7.24 3.13 -0.16
CA GLY A 50 6.03 2.29 -0.12
C GLY A 50 4.73 3.08 -0.32
N ILE A 51 4.60 4.23 0.33
CA ILE A 51 3.46 5.14 0.13
C ILE A 51 3.42 5.66 -1.31
N ALA A 52 4.57 6.09 -1.85
CA ALA A 52 4.64 6.60 -3.22
C ALA A 52 4.27 5.54 -4.25
N VAL A 53 4.81 4.33 -4.12
CA VAL A 53 4.49 3.20 -5.01
C VAL A 53 3.01 2.84 -4.92
N THR A 54 2.43 2.81 -3.72
CA THR A 54 1.00 2.56 -3.52
C THR A 54 0.18 3.64 -4.22
N GLY A 55 0.47 4.93 -3.98
CA GLY A 55 -0.27 6.04 -4.58
C GLY A 55 -0.20 6.04 -6.11
N ILE A 56 1.00 5.86 -6.67
CA ILE A 56 1.21 5.81 -8.12
C ILE A 56 0.49 4.59 -8.72
N GLY A 57 0.62 3.42 -8.11
CA GLY A 57 -0.02 2.19 -8.58
C GLY A 57 -1.54 2.32 -8.60
N VAL A 58 -2.13 2.86 -7.52
CA VAL A 58 -3.59 3.08 -7.46
C VAL A 58 -4.04 4.12 -8.48
N ALA A 59 -3.28 5.20 -8.69
CA ALA A 59 -3.59 6.20 -9.70
C ALA A 59 -3.61 5.58 -11.11
N ILE A 60 -2.60 4.78 -11.46
CA ILE A 60 -2.54 4.07 -12.74
C ILE A 60 -3.76 3.16 -12.90
N LEU A 61 -4.05 2.32 -11.90
CA LEU A 61 -5.20 1.40 -11.93
C LEU A 61 -6.53 2.16 -12.10
N ASN A 62 -6.67 3.30 -11.44
CA ASN A 62 -7.86 4.15 -11.59
C ASN A 62 -7.98 4.72 -13.01
N THR A 63 -6.87 5.22 -13.59
CA THR A 63 -6.88 5.81 -14.94
C THR A 63 -7.21 4.82 -16.05
N ILE A 64 -6.91 3.53 -15.87
CA ILE A 64 -7.24 2.47 -16.85
C ILE A 64 -8.64 1.89 -16.64
N GLY A 65 -9.44 2.43 -15.70
CA GLY A 65 -10.79 1.95 -15.42
C GLY A 65 -10.85 0.62 -14.67
N PHE A 66 -9.78 0.22 -13.96
CA PHE A 66 -9.76 -1.06 -13.24
C PHE A 66 -10.82 -1.15 -12.13
N TYR A 67 -11.18 -0.02 -11.53
CA TYR A 67 -12.19 0.06 -10.46
C TYR A 67 -13.56 0.57 -10.95
N ALA A 68 -13.78 0.62 -12.27
CA ALA A 68 -15.01 1.14 -12.89
C ALA A 68 -16.05 0.05 -13.16
#